data_AF-A0A7S2TTJ8-F1
#
_entry.id   AF-A0A7S2TTJ8-F1
#
_cell.length_a   1.000
_cell.length_b   1.000
_cell.length_c   1.000
_cell.angle_alpha   90.00
_cell.angle_beta   90.00
_cell.angle_gamma   90.00
#
_symmetry.space_group_name_H-M   'P 1'
#
loop_
_entity.id
_entity.type
_entity.pdbx_description
1 polymer ?
#
loop_
_entity_poly.entity_id
_entity_poly.type
_entity_poly.pdbx_seq_one_letter_code
_entity_poly.pdbx_strand_id
1 'polypeptide(L)'
;IFLTLFTIILARGVEESKYTNMLLTSLKIMIVLLVVFGGASKVDSSNWKPLAPKGISSIFTATSTVFFSYIGFDVVANAAEEARNPRYDLPIGVGGGLVGCGLL
;
A
#
# COMPACT_ATOMS: atom_id res chain seq x y z
N ILE A 1 17.16 11.65 17.24
CA ILE A 1 18.10 11.78 16.09
C ILE A 1 17.39 11.47 14.78
N PHE A 2 17.00 10.23 14.48
CA PHE A 2 16.30 9.91 13.21
C PHE A 2 14.96 10.65 13.04
N LEU A 3 14.09 10.63 14.06
CA LEU A 3 12.81 11.35 14.03
C LEU A 3 13.01 12.85 13.84
N THR A 4 14.00 13.43 14.52
CA THR A 4 14.34 14.85 14.45
C THR A 4 14.83 15.26 13.06
N LEU A 5 15.57 14.38 12.38
CA LEU A 5 16.03 14.56 11.00
C LEU A 5 14.87 14.53 10.00
N PHE A 6 13.96 13.55 10.13
CA PHE A 6 12.75 13.47 9.31
C PHE A 6 11.87 14.70 9.48
N THR A 7 11.69 15.20 10.70
CA THR A 7 10.93 16.44 10.95
C THR A 7 11.53 17.65 10.23
N ILE A 8 12.86 17.81 10.23
CA ILE A 8 13.54 18.93 9.55
C ILE A 8 13.43 18.83 8.02
N ILE A 9 13.52 17.61 7.47
CA ILE A 9 13.37 17.36 6.03
C ILE A 9 11.92 17.61 5.59
N LEU A 10 10.94 17.13 6.35
CA LEU A 10 9.51 17.38 6.09
C LEU A 10 9.15 18.87 6.20
N ALA A 11 9.76 19.60 7.14
CA ALA A 11 9.57 21.03 7.30
C ALA A 11 10.16 21.87 6.14
N ARG A 12 11.04 21.30 5.31
CA ARG A 12 11.71 22.01 4.20
C ARG A 12 11.01 21.93 2.84
N GLY A 13 9.82 21.35 2.78
CA GLY A 13 8.91 21.51 1.64
C GLY A 13 8.83 20.29 0.73
N VAL A 14 7.58 19.88 0.48
CA VAL A 14 7.18 19.01 -0.62
C VAL A 14 6.21 19.84 -1.46
N GLU A 15 6.73 20.84 -2.16
CA GLU A 15 5.90 21.86 -2.84
C GLU A 15 5.44 21.47 -4.25
N GLU A 16 5.95 20.39 -4.86
CA GLU A 16 5.73 20.12 -6.30
C GLU A 16 5.53 18.62 -6.59
N SER A 17 4.47 17.99 -6.08
CA SER A 17 4.41 16.51 -6.09
C SER A 17 3.09 15.86 -6.48
N LYS A 18 2.29 16.46 -7.37
CA LYS A 18 1.18 15.70 -7.99
C LYS A 18 1.70 14.72 -9.04
N TYR A 19 2.52 15.20 -9.98
CA TYR A 19 3.10 14.36 -11.03
C TYR A 19 4.17 13.38 -10.51
N THR A 20 5.06 13.85 -9.63
CA THR A 20 6.12 13.01 -9.05
C THR A 20 5.53 11.87 -8.22
N ASN A 21 4.52 12.15 -7.39
CA ASN A 21 3.85 11.11 -6.60
C ASN A 21 3.11 10.09 -7.50
N MET A 22 2.48 10.56 -8.58
CA MET A 22 1.81 9.68 -9.54
C MET A 22 2.80 8.75 -10.24
N LEU A 23 3.96 9.26 -10.67
CA LEU A 23 5.01 8.46 -11.31
C LEU A 23 5.62 7.43 -10.37
N LEU A 24 5.90 7.81 -9.11
CA LEU A 24 6.42 6.87 -8.12
C LEU A 24 5.41 5.78 -7.78
N THR A 25 4.12 6.14 -7.68
CA THR A 25 3.05 5.19 -7.38
C THR A 25 2.83 4.22 -8.55
N SER A 26 2.81 4.71 -9.78
CA SER A 26 2.66 3.85 -10.96
C SER A 26 3.84 2.89 -11.11
N LEU A 27 5.06 3.34 -10.82
CA LEU A 27 6.25 2.49 -10.81
C LEU A 27 6.13 1.35 -9.78
N LYS A 28 5.66 1.64 -8.56
CA LYS A 28 5.45 0.62 -7.52
C LYS A 28 4.44 -0.44 -7.98
N ILE A 29 3.29 -0.01 -8.51
CA ILE A 29 2.26 -0.92 -9.02
C ILE A 29 2.82 -1.77 -10.15
N MET A 30 3.58 -1.18 -11.07
CA MET A 30 4.23 -1.90 -12.18
C MET A 30 5.17 -3.00 -11.67
N ILE A 31 5.98 -2.71 -10.64
CA ILE A 31 6.87 -3.72 -10.04
C ILE A 31 6.08 -4.89 -9.46
N VAL A 32 5.02 -4.62 -8.69
CA VAL A 32 4.19 -5.69 -8.11
C VAL A 32 3.55 -6.54 -9.20
N LEU A 33 2.97 -5.92 -10.23
CA LEU A 33 2.39 -6.64 -11.37
C LEU A 33 3.42 -7.52 -12.07
N LEU A 34 4.63 -7.03 -12.30
CA LEU A 34 5.71 -7.82 -12.91
C LEU A 34 6.06 -9.05 -12.07
N VAL A 35 6.11 -8.90 -10.74
CA VAL A 35 6.37 -10.02 -9.82
C VAL A 35 5.22 -11.03 -9.85
N VAL A 36 3.97 -10.56 -9.82
CA VAL A 36 2.78 -11.43 -9.86
C VAL A 36 2.73 -12.21 -11.17
N PHE A 37 2.86 -11.54 -12.32
CA PHE A 37 2.82 -12.20 -13.63
C PHE A 37 4.05 -13.09 -13.87
N GLY A 38 5.24 -12.65 -13.47
CA GLY A 38 6.46 -13.45 -13.60
C GLY A 38 6.49 -14.67 -12.67
N GLY A 39 5.92 -14.52 -11.47
CA GLY A 39 5.83 -15.58 -10.46
C GLY A 39 4.73 -16.60 -10.75
N ALA A 40 3.60 -16.18 -11.34
CA ALA A 40 2.45 -17.04 -11.63
C ALA A 40 2.83 -18.29 -12.46
N SER A 41 3.74 -18.13 -13.43
CA SER A 41 4.21 -19.25 -14.28
C SER A 41 5.12 -20.26 -13.58
N LYS A 42 5.62 -19.96 -12.36
CA LYS A 42 6.53 -20.80 -11.57
C LYS A 42 5.90 -21.32 -10.28
N VAL A 43 4.57 -21.28 -10.16
CA VAL A 43 3.87 -21.75 -8.96
C VAL A 43 3.91 -23.27 -8.87
N ASP A 44 4.65 -23.77 -7.87
CA ASP A 44 4.63 -25.19 -7.48
C ASP A 44 3.58 -25.44 -6.40
N SER A 45 2.56 -26.26 -6.72
CA SER A 45 1.46 -26.58 -5.80
C SER A 45 1.91 -27.38 -4.55
N SER A 46 3.11 -27.94 -4.56
CA SER A 46 3.71 -28.63 -3.41
C SER A 46 4.06 -27.66 -2.27
N ASN A 47 4.42 -26.41 -2.59
CA ASN A 47 4.80 -25.40 -1.59
C ASN A 47 3.63 -24.95 -0.70
N TRP A 48 2.39 -25.31 -1.06
CA TRP A 48 1.19 -24.94 -0.30
C TRP A 48 0.91 -25.91 0.86
N LYS A 49 1.65 -27.02 0.96
CA LYS A 49 1.46 -28.04 1.99
C LYS A 49 2.72 -28.20 2.84
N PRO A 50 2.60 -28.19 4.19
CA PRO A 50 1.42 -27.85 4.97
C PRO A 50 1.17 -26.32 4.98
N LEU A 51 -0.09 -25.90 4.81
CA LEU A 51 -0.47 -24.47 4.78
C LEU A 51 -0.32 -23.78 6.15
N ALA A 52 -0.46 -24.55 7.23
CA ALA A 52 -0.39 -24.07 8.60
C ALA A 52 0.48 -24.99 9.48
N PRO A 53 1.80 -25.07 9.26
CA PRO A 53 2.68 -25.99 10.00
C PRO A 53 2.71 -25.69 11.50
N LYS A 54 2.54 -24.42 11.87
CA LYS A 54 2.50 -23.94 13.26
C LYS A 54 1.07 -23.69 13.77
N GLY A 55 0.07 -24.23 13.06
CA GLY A 55 -1.35 -24.04 13.37
C GLY A 55 -1.88 -22.63 13.13
N ILE A 56 -3.14 -22.43 13.47
CA ILE A 56 -3.90 -21.18 13.21
C ILE A 56 -3.34 -19.99 13.99
N SER A 57 -2.75 -20.21 15.16
CA SER A 57 -2.15 -19.14 15.98
C SER A 57 -1.09 -18.35 15.21
N SER A 58 -0.24 -19.03 14.44
CA SER A 58 0.77 -18.35 13.61
C SER A 58 0.18 -17.56 12.44
N ILE A 59 -0.98 -17.98 11.92
CA ILE A 59 -1.71 -17.23 10.88
C ILE A 59 -2.20 -15.91 11.46
N PHE A 60 -2.74 -15.90 12.69
CA PHE A 60 -3.15 -14.66 13.35
C PHE A 60 -1.97 -13.72 13.58
N THR A 61 -0.82 -14.23 14.03
CA THR A 61 0.40 -13.41 14.18
C THR A 61 0.83 -12.80 12.85
N ALA A 62 0.86 -13.60 11.78
CA ALA A 62 1.21 -13.09 10.44
C ALA A 62 0.19 -12.06 9.93
N THR A 63 -1.10 -12.29 10.17
CA THR A 63 -2.18 -11.37 9.78
C THR A 63 -2.01 -10.01 10.46
N SER A 64 -1.66 -9.98 11.74
CA SER A 64 -1.36 -8.73 12.46
C SER A 64 -0.18 -7.97 11.86
N THR A 65 0.86 -8.68 11.40
CA THR A 65 2.00 -8.04 10.72
C THR A 65 1.61 -7.49 9.35
N VAL A 66 0.82 -8.23 8.57
CA VAL A 66 0.36 -7.79 7.25
C VAL A 66 -0.63 -6.63 7.35
N PHE A 67 -1.38 -6.51 8.45
CA PHE A 67 -2.29 -5.37 8.66
C PHE A 67 -1.59 -4.00 8.55
N PHE A 68 -0.29 -3.92 8.88
CA PHE A 68 0.50 -2.69 8.70
C PHE A 68 0.61 -2.24 7.24
N SER A 69 0.45 -3.14 6.26
CA SER A 69 0.49 -2.77 4.83
C SER A 69 -0.72 -1.95 4.38
N TYR A 70 -1.80 -1.92 5.17
CA TYR A 70 -3.00 -1.14 4.89
C TYR A 70 -3.00 0.25 5.54
N ILE A 71 -1.93 0.62 6.25
CA ILE A 71 -1.80 1.97 6.82
C ILE A 71 -1.51 2.97 5.69
N GLY A 72 -2.19 4.12 5.72
CA GLY A 72 -1.97 5.21 4.76
C GLY A 72 -3.22 5.68 4.02
N PHE A 73 -4.39 5.04 4.20
CA PHE A 73 -5.65 5.51 3.62
C PHE A 73 -6.09 6.87 4.18
N ASP A 74 -5.67 7.20 5.40
CA ASP A 74 -5.89 8.48 6.08
C ASP A 74 -5.19 9.65 5.38
N VAL A 75 -4.08 9.39 4.67
CA VAL A 75 -3.39 10.39 3.85
C VAL A 75 -4.29 10.92 2.74
N VAL A 76 -5.15 10.06 2.16
CA VAL A 76 -6.14 10.47 1.15
C VAL A 76 -7.21 11.37 1.75
N ALA A 77 -7.63 11.10 2.99
CA ALA A 77 -8.60 11.95 3.69
C ALA A 77 -8.03 13.35 4.00
N ASN A 78 -6.74 13.46 4.28
CA ASN A 78 -6.07 14.76 4.48
C ASN A 78 -5.99 15.59 3.19
N ALA A 79 -6.06 14.97 2.02
CA ALA A 79 -6.09 15.64 0.72
C ALA A 79 -7.49 16.13 0.31
N ALA A 80 -8.47 16.10 1.22
CA ALA A 80 -9.85 16.53 0.97
C ALA A 80 -9.96 17.98 0.49
N GLU A 81 -9.10 18.87 0.99
CA GLU A 81 -9.10 20.30 0.63
C GLU A 81 -8.62 20.55 -0.80
N GLU A 82 -7.86 19.63 -1.38
CA GLU A 82 -7.38 19.71 -2.76
C GLU A 82 -8.25 18.95 -3.77
N ALA A 83 -9.25 18.20 -3.29
CA ALA A 83 -10.13 17.41 -4.13
C ALA A 83 -11.20 18.28 -4.80
N ARG A 84 -11.42 18.07 -6.10
CA ARG A 84 -12.37 18.86 -6.89
C ARG A 84 -13.82 18.61 -6.45
N ASN A 85 -14.17 17.35 -6.12
CA ASN A 85 -15.48 16.99 -5.60
C ASN A 85 -15.31 15.99 -4.43
N PRO A 86 -14.99 16.47 -3.21
CA PRO A 86 -14.64 15.63 -2.07
C PRO A 86 -15.72 14.59 -1.71
N ARG A 87 -17.00 14.91 -1.96
CA ARG A 87 -18.14 14.03 -1.68
C ARG A 87 -18.08 12.71 -2.45
N TYR A 88 -17.48 12.70 -3.64
CA TYR A 88 -17.36 11.51 -4.48
C TYR A 88 -15.90 11.06 -4.61
N ASP A 89 -14.95 11.98 -4.72
CA ASP A 89 -13.54 11.67 -4.96
C ASP A 89 -12.90 10.96 -3.75
N LEU A 90 -13.22 11.39 -2.52
CA LEU A 90 -12.67 10.76 -1.31
C LEU A 90 -13.15 9.33 -1.08
N PRO A 91 -14.47 9.01 -1.11
CA PRO A 91 -14.91 7.64 -0.92
C PRO A 91 -14.42 6.70 -2.03
N ILE A 92 -14.33 7.19 -3.28
CA ILE A 92 -13.77 6.40 -4.39
C ILE A 92 -12.26 6.22 -4.23
N GLY A 93 -11.53 7.25 -3.80
CA GLY A 93 -10.09 7.19 -3.59
C GLY A 93 -9.70 6.24 -2.45
N VAL A 94 -10.37 6.35 -1.30
CA VAL A 94 -10.14 5.47 -0.14
C VAL A 94 -10.61 4.05 -0.43
N GLY A 95 -11.86 3.89 -0.88
CA GLY A 95 -12.42 2.56 -1.16
C GLY A 95 -11.72 1.86 -2.32
N GLY A 96 -11.47 2.58 -3.41
CA GLY A 96 -10.75 2.07 -4.58
C GLY A 96 -9.30 1.73 -4.27
N GLY A 97 -8.61 2.53 -3.45
CA GLY A 97 -7.26 2.23 -2.99
C GLY A 97 -7.19 0.98 -2.11
N LEU A 98 -8.11 0.83 -1.16
CA LEU A 98 -8.18 -0.34 -0.29
C LEU A 98 -8.49 -1.63 -1.07
N VAL A 99 -9.49 -1.58 -1.95
CA VAL A 99 -9.84 -2.74 -2.79
C VAL A 99 -8.71 -3.05 -3.78
N GLY A 100 -8.10 -2.03 -4.37
CA GLY A 100 -6.95 -2.18 -5.26
C GLY A 100 -5.78 -2.88 -4.59
N CYS A 101 -5.31 -2.37 -3.45
CA CYS A 101 -4.22 -2.98 -2.69
C CYS A 101 -4.59 -4.34 -2.06
N GLY A 102 -5.86 -4.58 -1.74
CA GLY A 102 -6.30 -5.88 -1.21
C GLY A 102 -6.33 -6.98 -2.26
N LEU A 103 -6.52 -6.63 -3.54
CA LEU A 103 -6.54 -7.57 -4.65
C LEU A 103 -5.17 -7.82 -5.28
N LEU A 104 -4.25 -6.85 -5.15
CA LEU A 104 -2.96 -6.79 -5.85
C LEU A 104 -1.82 -7.16 -4.90
#